data_AF-A0A2H3AWU7-F1
#
_entry.id   AF-A0A2H3AWU7-F1
#
_cell.length_a   1.000
_cell.length_b   1.000
_cell.length_c   1.000
_cell.angle_alpha   90.00
_cell.angle_beta   90.00
_cell.angle_gamma   90.00
#
_symmetry.space_group_name_H-M   'P 1'
#
loop_
_entity.id
_entity.type
_entity.pdbx_description
1 polymer ?
#
loop_
_entity_poly.entity_id
_entity_poly.type
_entity_poly.pdbx_seq_one_letter_code
_entity_poly.pdbx_strand_id
1 'polypeptide(L)'
;PYAHLIRNNNQPLDSEVDEILLIIQDAKKRLAEQANGLQPEAREESKALRALIKTCTKIIHPVRRLPFEIISEILLQTLSGPYDWDNYPAVHDYFRGPWAYSEVCRRWRDVALKLPRLW
;
A
#
# COMPACT_ATOMS: atom_id res chain seq x y z
N PRO A 1 -13.97 -4.37 9.75
CA PRO A 1 -13.67 -5.20 8.55
C PRO A 1 -12.23 -4.97 8.07
N TYR A 2 -11.51 -6.02 7.66
CA TYR A 2 -10.15 -5.94 7.09
C TYR A 2 -9.00 -5.42 7.98
N ALA A 3 -9.09 -5.57 9.31
CA ALA A 3 -8.02 -5.15 10.23
C ALA A 3 -6.65 -5.79 9.88
N HIS A 4 -6.65 -6.99 9.32
CA HIS A 4 -5.45 -7.70 8.89
C HIS A 4 -4.77 -7.08 7.65
N LEU A 5 -5.50 -6.33 6.80
CA LEU A 5 -4.96 -5.61 5.63
C LEU A 5 -4.58 -4.16 5.96
N ILE A 6 -5.08 -3.63 7.08
CA ILE A 6 -4.74 -2.28 7.56
C ILE A 6 -3.35 -2.29 8.22
N ARG A 7 -3.00 -3.39 8.90
CA ARG A 7 -1.78 -3.52 9.70
C ARG A 7 -0.54 -3.91 8.89
N ASN A 8 -0.66 -4.22 7.60
CA ASN A 8 0.46 -4.58 6.73
C ASN A 8 0.16 -4.19 5.27
N ASN A 9 1.15 -4.32 4.38
CA ASN A 9 1.00 -4.06 2.94
C ASN A 9 0.85 -5.35 2.10
N ASN A 10 0.25 -6.39 2.66
CA ASN A 10 -0.03 -7.60 1.88
C ASN A 10 -1.09 -7.32 0.81
N GLN A 11 -1.01 -8.10 -0.26
CA GLN A 11 -2.01 -8.09 -1.32
C GLN A 11 -3.36 -8.56 -0.77
N PRO A 12 -4.45 -7.79 -0.96
CA PRO A 12 -5.80 -8.27 -0.68
C PRO A 12 -6.22 -9.35 -1.69
N LEU A 13 -7.09 -10.27 -1.28
CA LEU A 13 -7.73 -11.22 -2.18
C LEU A 13 -8.67 -10.50 -3.14
N ASP A 14 -8.93 -11.08 -4.32
CA ASP A 14 -9.85 -10.48 -5.30
C ASP A 14 -11.25 -10.29 -4.72
N SER A 15 -11.77 -11.28 -3.97
CA SER A 15 -13.06 -11.16 -3.29
C SER A 15 -13.09 -10.02 -2.26
N GLU A 16 -11.99 -9.80 -1.54
CA GLU A 16 -11.89 -8.68 -0.59
C GLU A 16 -11.86 -7.34 -1.32
N VAL A 17 -11.20 -7.27 -2.48
CA VAL A 17 -11.20 -6.07 -3.32
C VAL A 17 -12.61 -5.76 -3.80
N ASP A 18 -13.35 -6.76 -4.28
CA ASP A 18 -14.73 -6.59 -4.74
C ASP A 18 -15.65 -6.10 -3.61
N GLU A 19 -15.57 -6.72 -2.43
CA GLU A 19 -16.31 -6.28 -1.25
C GLU A 19 -15.95 -4.85 -0.82
N ILE A 20 -14.65 -4.50 -0.82
CA ILE A 20 -14.19 -3.16 -0.46
C ILE A 20 -14.66 -2.13 -1.48
N LEU A 21 -14.70 -2.46 -2.77
CA LEU A 21 -15.21 -1.58 -3.82
C LEU A 21 -16.70 -1.29 -3.60
N LEU A 22 -17.50 -2.29 -3.24
CA LEU A 22 -18.91 -2.10 -2.87
C LEU A 22 -19.05 -1.17 -1.66
N ILE A 23 -18.23 -1.35 -0.62
CA ILE A 23 -18.21 -0.46 0.55
C ILE A 23 -17.86 0.98 0.17
N ILE A 24 -16.85 1.18 -0.69
CA ILE A 24 -16.47 2.51 -1.17
C ILE A 24 -17.61 3.14 -1.97
N GLN A 25 -18.28 2.37 -2.82
CA GLN A 25 -19.39 2.84 -3.64
C GLN A 25 -20.58 3.29 -2.77
N ASP A 26 -20.98 2.48 -1.79
CA ASP A 26 -22.04 2.84 -0.83
C ASP A 26 -21.68 4.09 -0.03
N ALA A 27 -20.45 4.15 0.51
CA ALA A 27 -19.99 5.30 1.28
C ALA A 27 -19.96 6.59 0.45
N LYS A 28 -19.56 6.50 -0.83
CA LYS A 28 -19.60 7.65 -1.76
C LYS A 28 -21.02 8.11 -2.05
N LYS A 29 -21.96 7.17 -2.23
CA LYS A 29 -23.38 7.48 -2.44
C LYS A 29 -23.97 8.24 -1.26
N ARG A 30 -23.79 7.71 -0.04
CA ARG A 30 -24.25 8.34 1.21
C ARG A 30 -23.63 9.73 1.41
N LEU A 31 -22.33 9.87 1.12
CA LEU A 31 -21.65 11.15 1.22
C LEU A 31 -22.20 12.19 0.23
N ALA A 32 -22.61 11.77 -0.98
CA ALA A 32 -23.23 12.64 -1.97
C ALA A 32 -24.64 13.08 -1.55
N GLU A 33 -25.43 12.17 -0.97
CA GLU A 33 -26.77 12.46 -0.43
C GLU A 33 -26.73 13.47 0.72
N GLN A 34 -25.64 13.50 1.49
CA GLN A 34 -25.45 14.43 2.60
C GLN A 34 -24.74 15.74 2.25
N ALA A 35 -24.45 16.01 0.97
CA ALA A 35 -23.72 17.21 0.55
C ALA A 35 -24.37 18.55 0.96
N ASN A 36 -25.66 18.55 1.29
CA ASN A 36 -26.45 19.74 1.64
C ASN A 36 -26.84 19.85 3.12
N GLY A 37 -26.44 18.90 3.97
CA GLY A 37 -26.82 18.89 5.39
C GLY A 37 -25.98 19.87 6.22
N LEU A 38 -26.62 20.91 6.80
CA LEU A 38 -25.95 21.85 7.73
C LEU A 38 -25.90 21.36 9.19
N GLN A 39 -26.54 20.23 9.50
CA GLN A 39 -26.62 19.72 10.87
C GLN A 39 -25.28 19.09 11.32
N PRO A 40 -24.89 19.25 12.60
CA PRO A 40 -23.63 18.72 13.12
C PRO A 40 -23.50 17.20 13.00
N GLU A 41 -24.61 16.47 13.10
CA GLU A 41 -24.67 15.01 12.93
C GLU A 41 -24.27 14.60 11.50
N ALA A 42 -24.80 15.30 10.49
CA ALA A 42 -24.47 15.07 9.08
C ALA A 42 -22.99 15.37 8.78
N ARG A 43 -22.40 16.34 9.50
CA ARG A 43 -20.98 16.67 9.37
C ARG A 43 -20.08 15.57 9.93
N GLU A 44 -20.39 15.03 11.10
CA GLU A 44 -19.62 13.93 11.70
C GLU A 44 -19.77 12.64 10.89
N GLU A 45 -20.97 12.32 10.40
CA GLU A 45 -21.18 11.19 9.49
C GLU A 45 -20.36 11.35 8.20
N SER A 46 -20.41 12.52 7.55
CA SER A 46 -19.61 12.82 6.36
C SER A 46 -18.11 12.64 6.59
N LYS A 47 -17.61 13.06 7.76
CA LYS A 47 -16.21 12.88 8.16
C LYS A 47 -15.86 11.39 8.33
N ALA A 48 -16.73 10.62 8.97
CA ALA A 48 -16.56 9.18 9.13
C ALA A 48 -16.55 8.45 7.78
N LEU A 49 -17.47 8.78 6.88
CA LEU A 49 -17.53 8.22 5.52
C LEU A 49 -16.27 8.53 4.71
N ARG A 50 -15.77 9.77 4.77
CA ARG A 50 -14.50 10.14 4.13
C ARG A 50 -13.31 9.35 4.69
N ALA A 51 -13.26 9.15 6.01
CA ALA A 51 -12.22 8.35 6.64
C ALA A 51 -12.29 6.88 6.23
N LEU A 52 -13.49 6.32 6.10
CA LEU A 52 -13.72 4.97 5.60
C LEU A 52 -13.23 4.84 4.15
N ILE A 53 -13.68 5.73 3.25
CA ILE A 53 -13.26 5.74 1.84
C ILE A 53 -11.73 5.83 1.73
N LYS A 54 -11.10 6.72 2.50
CA LYS A 54 -9.64 6.88 2.51
C LYS A 54 -8.94 5.61 2.95
N THR A 55 -9.46 4.93 3.97
CA THR A 55 -8.88 3.69 4.49
C THR A 55 -9.03 2.55 3.49
N CYS A 56 -10.23 2.34 2.97
CA CYS A 56 -10.52 1.33 1.95
C CYS A 56 -9.69 1.54 0.68
N THR A 57 -9.59 2.77 0.19
CA THR A 57 -8.78 3.12 -1.00
C THR A 57 -7.30 2.77 -0.80
N LYS A 58 -6.76 2.96 0.42
CA LYS A 58 -5.39 2.54 0.73
C LYS A 58 -5.21 1.02 0.67
N ILE A 59 -6.22 0.26 1.10
CA ILE A 59 -6.17 -1.21 1.10
C ILE A 59 -6.12 -1.75 -0.33
N ILE A 60 -6.93 -1.20 -1.22
CA ILE A 60 -7.01 -1.64 -2.63
C ILE A 60 -6.02 -0.92 -3.55
N HIS A 61 -5.07 -0.16 -2.98
CA HIS A 61 -4.13 0.63 -3.78
C HIS A 61 -3.33 -0.28 -4.73
N PRO A 62 -3.18 0.08 -6.02
CA PRO A 62 -2.55 -0.79 -7.03
C PRO A 62 -1.14 -1.28 -6.66
N VAL A 63 -0.39 -0.49 -5.88
CA VAL A 63 0.95 -0.84 -5.38
C VAL A 63 0.99 -2.20 -4.66
N ARG A 64 -0.10 -2.62 -4.03
CA ARG A 64 -0.21 -3.91 -3.31
C ARG A 64 -0.42 -5.11 -4.23
N ARG A 65 -0.67 -4.88 -5.52
CA ARG A 65 -0.93 -5.90 -6.55
C ARG A 65 0.10 -5.89 -7.69
N LEU A 66 1.22 -5.19 -7.51
CA LEU A 66 2.23 -5.10 -8.56
C LEU A 66 2.82 -6.49 -8.88
N PRO A 67 3.04 -6.79 -10.17
CA PRO A 67 3.78 -7.97 -10.59
C PRO A 67 5.20 -8.01 -10.02
N PHE A 68 5.81 -9.18 -10.04
CA PHE A 68 7.16 -9.38 -9.50
C PHE A 68 8.16 -8.44 -10.20
N GLU A 69 8.08 -8.38 -11.52
CA GLU A 69 8.96 -7.62 -12.41
C GLU A 69 8.91 -6.12 -12.12
N ILE A 70 7.71 -5.60 -11.85
CA ILE A 70 7.52 -4.18 -11.55
C ILE A 70 8.08 -3.84 -10.17
N ILE A 71 7.87 -4.70 -9.17
CA ILE A 71 8.50 -4.51 -7.85
C ILE A 71 10.01 -4.57 -8.00
N SER A 72 10.55 -5.56 -8.71
CA SER A 72 11.99 -5.69 -8.96
C SER A 72 12.59 -4.43 -9.57
N GLU A 73 11.96 -3.88 -10.61
CA GLU A 73 12.42 -2.65 -11.25
C GLU A 73 12.38 -1.46 -10.27
N ILE A 74 11.30 -1.29 -9.51
CA ILE A 74 11.22 -0.26 -8.47
C ILE A 74 12.38 -0.38 -7.48
N LEU A 75 12.67 -1.59 -6.98
CA LEU A 75 13.76 -1.79 -6.03
C LEU A 75 15.12 -1.43 -6.65
N LEU A 76 15.38 -1.86 -7.89
CA LEU A 76 16.64 -1.56 -8.58
C LEU A 76 16.82 -0.05 -8.85
N GLN A 77 15.75 0.67 -9.16
CA GLN A 77 15.78 2.13 -9.36
C GLN A 77 16.07 2.90 -8.06
N THR A 78 15.91 2.27 -6.90
CA THR A 78 16.30 2.89 -5.61
C THR A 78 17.76 2.67 -5.25
N LEU A 79 18.51 1.85 -6.01
CA LEU A 79 19.96 1.80 -5.88
C LEU A 79 20.56 3.07 -6.49
N SER A 80 21.40 3.76 -5.72
CA SER A 80 22.09 4.98 -6.18
C SER A 80 23.12 4.65 -7.27
N GLY A 81 22.68 4.54 -8.53
CA GLY A 81 23.53 4.41 -9.70
C GLY A 81 24.39 3.13 -9.79
N PRO A 82 24.77 2.70 -11.00
CA PRO A 82 25.49 1.43 -11.23
C PRO A 82 26.95 1.39 -10.74
N TYR A 83 27.48 2.45 -10.11
CA TYR A 83 28.91 2.58 -9.80
C TYR A 83 29.22 3.21 -8.44
N ASP A 84 28.24 3.33 -7.54
CA ASP A 84 28.49 3.85 -6.21
C ASP A 84 29.05 2.74 -5.31
N TRP A 85 30.33 2.40 -5.50
CA TRP A 85 31.04 1.38 -4.70
C TRP A 85 31.11 1.76 -3.22
N ASP A 86 30.92 3.05 -2.89
CA ASP A 86 30.79 3.54 -1.52
C ASP A 86 29.46 3.12 -0.86
N ASN A 87 28.50 2.59 -1.63
CA ASN A 87 27.24 2.02 -1.14
C ASN A 87 27.29 0.49 -0.92
N TYR A 88 28.41 -0.19 -1.19
CA TYR A 88 28.64 -1.58 -0.78
C TYR A 88 28.38 -1.85 0.73
N PRO A 89 28.58 -0.91 1.67
CA PRO A 89 28.19 -1.08 3.07
C PRO A 89 26.67 -1.30 3.28
N ALA A 90 25.82 -0.96 2.30
CA ALA A 90 24.37 -1.04 2.44
C ALA A 90 23.83 -2.47 2.55
N VAL A 91 24.53 -3.49 2.04
CA VAL A 91 24.11 -4.90 2.21
C VAL A 91 24.33 -5.41 3.64
N HIS A 92 25.23 -4.77 4.39
CA HIS A 92 25.47 -5.05 5.81
C HIS A 92 24.68 -4.11 6.74
N ASP A 93 24.05 -3.06 6.19
CA ASP A 93 23.16 -2.17 6.92
C ASP A 93 21.72 -2.68 6.83
N TYR A 94 21.21 -3.25 7.92
CA TYR A 94 19.83 -3.75 7.98
C TYR A 94 18.76 -2.66 7.82
N PHE A 95 19.12 -1.38 8.01
CA PHE A 95 18.21 -0.26 7.83
C PHE A 95 18.25 0.33 6.41
N ARG A 96 19.19 -0.11 5.57
CA ARG A 96 19.36 0.33 4.18
C ARG A 96 19.39 -0.86 3.22
N GLY A 97 19.45 -0.55 1.93
CA GLY A 97 19.65 -1.55 0.89
C GLY A 97 18.56 -2.63 0.86
N PRO A 98 18.91 -3.88 0.50
CA PRO A 98 17.95 -4.96 0.26
C PRO A 98 17.08 -5.33 1.47
N TRP A 99 17.62 -5.16 2.68
CA TRP A 99 16.93 -5.49 3.93
C TRP A 99 15.77 -4.54 4.20
N ALA A 100 15.93 -3.25 3.90
CA ALA A 100 14.87 -2.26 4.10
C ALA A 100 13.59 -2.59 3.31
N TYR A 101 13.73 -3.10 2.08
CA TYR A 101 12.58 -3.51 1.26
C TYR A 101 11.85 -4.72 1.84
N SER A 102 12.59 -5.60 2.52
CA SER A 102 12.05 -6.81 3.14
C SER A 102 11.13 -6.53 4.33
N GLU A 103 11.16 -5.32 4.90
CA GLU A 103 10.30 -4.91 6.01
C GLU A 103 8.95 -4.32 5.55
N VAL A 104 8.75 -4.07 4.25
CA VAL A 104 7.52 -3.43 3.73
C VAL A 104 6.32 -4.39 3.79
N CYS A 105 6.48 -5.59 3.25
CA CYS A 105 5.53 -6.71 3.36
C CYS A 105 6.17 -8.02 2.88
N ARG A 106 5.45 -9.14 3.07
CA ARG A 106 5.90 -10.47 2.63
C ARG A 106 6.25 -10.50 1.14
N ARG A 107 5.44 -9.85 0.29
CA ARG A 107 5.68 -9.87 -1.16
C ARG A 107 6.94 -9.10 -1.56
N TRP A 108 7.21 -7.95 -0.95
CA TRP A 108 8.44 -7.20 -1.23
C TRP A 108 9.68 -7.95 -0.73
N ARG A 109 9.58 -8.62 0.41
CA ARG A 109 10.62 -9.53 0.91
C ARG A 109 10.90 -10.67 -0.07
N ASP A 110 9.85 -11.34 -0.55
CA ASP A 110 10.00 -12.43 -1.53
C ASP A 110 10.68 -11.95 -2.82
N VAL A 111 10.38 -10.72 -3.26
CA VAL A 111 11.03 -10.12 -4.44
C VAL A 111 12.51 -9.80 -4.15
N ALA A 112 12.79 -9.13 -3.03
CA ALA A 112 14.14 -8.71 -2.67
C ALA A 112 15.09 -9.91 -2.53
N LEU A 113 14.64 -10.99 -1.90
CA LEU A 113 15.42 -12.22 -1.72
C LEU A 113 15.64 -12.99 -3.04
N LYS A 114 14.76 -12.82 -4.03
CA LYS A 114 14.84 -13.48 -5.35
C LYS A 114 15.51 -12.63 -6.42
N LEU A 115 15.99 -11.43 -6.08
CA LEU A 115 16.60 -10.51 -7.04
C LEU A 115 18.09 -10.32 -6.74
N PRO A 116 18.98 -11.17 -7.31
CA PRO A 116 20.42 -11.15 -7.01
C PRO A 116 21.07 -9.79 -7.25
N ARG A 117 20.57 -9.00 -8.22
CA ARG A 117 21.09 -7.66 -8.55
C ARG A 117 20.95 -6.61 -7.43
N LEU A 118 20.19 -6.91 -6.37
CA LEU A 118 20.09 -6.03 -5.19
C LEU A 118 21.23 -6.24 -4.20
N TRP A 119 21.87 -7.39 -4.22
CA TRP A 119 22.86 -7.85 -3.24
C TRP A 119 24.27 -7.76 -3.82
#